data_AF-A0A7X8WYA7-F1
#
_entry.id   AF-A0A7X8WYA7-F1
#
_cell.length_a   1.000
_cell.length_b   1.000
_cell.length_c   1.000
_cell.angle_alpha   90.00
_cell.angle_beta   90.00
_cell.angle_gamma   90.00
#
_symmetry.space_group_name_H-M   'P 1'
#
loop_
_entity.id
_entity.type
_entity.pdbx_description
1 polymer ?
#
loop_
_entity_poly.entity_id
_entity_poly.type
_entity_poly.pdbx_seq_one_letter_code
_entity_poly.pdbx_strand_id
1 'polypeptide(L)'
;MQYLYIILGSFLITFSLVPLITKLAFKVGAVDNPSQRKVHSKPMPRLGGLAIYIGFITMVLLTQPLTQQIQGLIIGSTIIAILGVVDDIKNLSPKVKLLGQIIAAVVLVLHNINVDFITNPILGGILPLGYLSIPITIFWVVGITNAVNLIDGLDGLAAGTSIIAAVTLAIVGLTHGQVLMFSLAIILAASTLGFLRYN
;
A
#
# COMPACT_ATOMS: atom_id res chain seq x y z
N MET A 1 -6.39 22.27 -11.28
CA MET A 1 -5.64 22.85 -10.13
C MET A 1 -5.88 22.12 -8.82
N GLN A 2 -7.12 21.75 -8.47
CA GLN A 2 -7.45 21.13 -7.18
C GLN A 2 -6.76 19.78 -6.87
N TYR A 3 -6.28 19.02 -7.85
CA TYR A 3 -5.56 17.76 -7.57
C TYR A 3 -4.04 17.88 -7.71
N LEU A 4 -3.56 19.02 -8.23
CA LEU A 4 -2.12 19.24 -8.45
C LEU A 4 -1.36 19.32 -7.12
N TYR A 5 -1.92 20.01 -6.12
CA TYR A 5 -1.30 20.10 -4.80
C TYR A 5 -1.26 18.74 -4.09
N ILE A 6 -2.25 17.87 -4.35
CA ILE A 6 -2.28 16.50 -3.80
C ILE A 6 -1.14 15.68 -4.39
N ILE A 7 -0.97 15.72 -5.71
CA ILE A 7 0.10 15.00 -6.42
C ILE A 7 1.47 15.52 -5.98
N LEU A 8 1.69 16.83 -6.07
CA LEU A 8 2.98 17.44 -5.73
C LEU A 8 3.28 17.28 -4.23
N GLY A 9 2.29 17.47 -3.36
CA GLY A 9 2.45 17.28 -1.92
C GLY A 9 2.85 15.84 -1.58
N SER A 10 2.11 14.85 -2.08
CA SER A 10 2.39 13.42 -1.85
C SER A 10 3.79 13.04 -2.33
N PHE A 11 4.17 13.50 -3.53
CA PHE A 11 5.49 13.27 -4.10
C PHE A 11 6.60 13.91 -3.26
N LEU A 12 6.49 15.20 -2.94
CA LEU A 12 7.52 15.98 -2.26
C LEU A 12 7.72 15.51 -0.82
N ILE A 13 6.65 15.15 -0.11
CA ILE A 13 6.72 14.59 1.24
C ILE A 13 7.48 13.27 1.20
N THR A 14 7.08 12.32 0.35
CA THR A 14 7.79 11.03 0.27
C THR A 14 9.23 11.23 -0.17
N PHE A 15 9.48 11.98 -1.25
CA PHE A 15 10.81 12.26 -1.78
C PHE A 15 11.76 12.81 -0.71
N SER A 16 11.27 13.73 0.12
CA SER A 16 12.06 14.34 1.20
C SER A 16 12.25 13.41 2.40
N LEU A 17 11.33 12.48 2.64
CA LEU A 17 11.40 11.48 3.71
C LEU A 17 12.36 10.33 3.40
N VAL A 18 12.52 9.92 2.13
CA VAL A 18 13.35 8.76 1.79
C VAL A 18 14.77 8.86 2.36
N PRO A 19 15.52 9.97 2.21
CA PRO A 19 16.86 10.08 2.80
C PRO A 19 16.89 9.92 4.33
N LEU A 20 15.85 10.39 5.03
CA LEU A 20 15.73 10.28 6.48
C LEU A 20 15.44 8.84 6.90
N ILE A 21 14.50 8.19 6.20
CA ILE A 21 14.14 6.78 6.44
C ILE A 21 15.30 5.84 6.10
N THR A 22 16.09 6.14 5.06
CA THR A 22 17.32 5.41 4.74
C THR A 22 18.33 5.48 5.88
N LYS A 23 18.57 6.67 6.46
CA LYS A 23 19.45 6.81 7.65
C LYS A 23 18.92 6.02 8.84
N LEU A 24 17.60 6.05 9.07
CA LEU A 24 16.95 5.28 10.13
C LEU A 24 17.14 3.77 9.92
N ALA A 25 16.96 3.28 8.70
CA ALA A 25 17.10 1.87 8.34
C ALA A 25 18.50 1.34 8.70
N PHE A 26 19.56 2.08 8.36
CA PHE A 26 20.92 1.75 8.77
C PHE A 26 21.11 1.73 10.29
N LYS A 27 20.48 2.67 11.02
CA LYS A 27 20.59 2.77 12.48
C LYS A 27 19.90 1.61 13.22
N VAL A 28 18.75 1.14 12.71
CA VAL A 28 17.96 0.07 13.34
C VAL A 28 18.31 -1.33 12.81
N GLY A 29 19.25 -1.43 11.88
CA GLY A 29 19.68 -2.70 11.27
C GLY A 29 18.71 -3.27 10.23
N ALA A 30 17.74 -2.48 9.76
CA ALA A 30 16.82 -2.85 8.68
C ALA A 30 17.48 -2.70 7.30
N VAL A 31 18.53 -3.50 7.09
CA VAL A 31 19.41 -3.41 5.92
C VAL A 31 19.56 -4.80 5.29
N ASP A 32 19.53 -4.84 3.97
CA ASP A 32 19.85 -6.01 3.18
C ASP A 32 21.34 -6.06 2.84
N ASN A 33 22.04 -7.09 3.30
CA ASN A 33 23.45 -7.27 2.98
C ASN A 33 23.63 -7.99 1.62
N PRO A 34 24.70 -7.66 0.86
CA PRO A 34 25.02 -8.36 -0.38
C PRO A 34 25.18 -9.87 -0.17
N SER A 35 24.73 -10.67 -1.14
CA SER A 35 24.93 -12.13 -1.16
C SER A 35 25.12 -12.60 -2.60
N GLN A 36 25.63 -13.82 -2.81
CA GLN A 36 25.91 -14.36 -4.15
C GLN A 36 24.68 -14.43 -5.09
N ARG A 37 23.46 -14.30 -4.55
CA ARG A 37 22.21 -14.31 -5.33
C ARG A 37 21.63 -12.90 -5.59
N LYS A 38 22.30 -11.82 -5.17
CA LYS A 38 21.76 -10.45 -5.22
C LYS A 38 22.55 -9.55 -6.16
N VAL A 39 21.83 -8.66 -6.83
CA VAL A 39 22.38 -7.75 -7.87
C VAL A 39 23.18 -6.59 -7.25
N HIS A 40 22.86 -6.21 -6.01
CA HIS A 40 23.49 -5.10 -5.31
C HIS A 40 24.77 -5.52 -4.55
N SER A 41 25.83 -4.72 -4.71
CA SER A 41 27.14 -4.92 -4.07
C SER A 41 27.33 -4.12 -2.78
N LYS A 42 26.36 -3.28 -2.41
CA LYS A 42 26.34 -2.49 -1.18
C LYS A 42 25.12 -2.88 -0.32
N PRO A 43 25.18 -2.68 1.01
CA PRO A 43 24.03 -2.87 1.87
C PRO A 43 22.90 -1.90 1.51
N MET A 44 21.68 -2.42 1.30
CA MET A 44 20.51 -1.65 0.85
C MET A 44 19.49 -1.46 1.98
N PRO A 45 18.95 -0.24 2.21
CA PRO A 45 17.93 -0.02 3.22
C PRO A 45 16.61 -0.71 2.86
N ARG A 46 15.95 -1.40 3.81
CA ARG A 46 14.68 -2.11 3.57
C ARG A 46 13.42 -1.31 3.90
N LEU A 47 13.54 -0.20 4.63
CA LEU A 47 12.38 0.57 5.11
C LEU A 47 11.78 1.56 4.08
N GLY A 48 12.05 1.41 2.78
CA GLY A 48 11.58 2.32 1.74
C GLY A 48 10.06 2.52 1.73
N GLY A 49 9.30 1.43 1.94
CA GLY A 49 7.84 1.44 2.04
C GLY A 49 7.30 2.32 3.19
N LEU A 50 8.06 2.50 4.27
CA LEU A 50 7.67 3.39 5.37
C LEU A 50 7.62 4.86 4.93
N ALA A 51 8.52 5.29 4.04
CA ALA A 51 8.49 6.64 3.48
C ALA A 51 7.23 6.85 2.62
N ILE A 52 6.87 5.85 1.80
CA ILE A 52 5.64 5.87 0.98
C ILE A 52 4.43 5.98 1.90
N TYR A 53 4.34 5.13 2.93
CA TYR A 53 3.22 5.10 3.86
C TYR A 53 3.04 6.42 4.60
N ILE A 54 4.10 7.02 5.13
CA ILE A 54 4.02 8.31 5.82
C ILE A 54 3.57 9.41 4.85
N GLY A 55 4.11 9.45 3.63
CA GLY A 55 3.67 10.42 2.62
C GLY A 55 2.20 10.26 2.24
N PHE A 56 1.76 9.02 2.04
CA PHE A 56 0.38 8.67 1.73
C PHE A 56 -0.57 9.11 2.85
N ILE A 57 -0.33 8.67 4.09
CA ILE A 57 -1.21 8.99 5.23
C ILE A 57 -1.24 10.48 5.52
N THR A 58 -0.09 11.17 5.40
CA THR A 58 -0.04 12.63 5.59
C THR A 58 -0.96 13.34 4.60
N MET A 59 -0.89 13.00 3.31
CA MET A 59 -1.79 13.63 2.33
C MET A 59 -3.24 13.19 2.49
N VAL A 60 -3.52 11.94 2.87
CA VAL A 60 -4.89 11.50 3.19
C VAL A 60 -5.48 12.34 4.32
N LEU A 61 -4.75 12.52 5.43
CA LEU A 61 -5.19 13.31 6.58
C LEU A 61 -5.40 14.79 6.25
N LEU A 62 -4.60 15.35 5.33
CA LEU A 62 -4.71 16.75 4.92
C LEU A 62 -5.83 17.01 3.91
N THR A 63 -6.29 15.99 3.17
CA THR A 63 -7.18 16.18 2.01
C THR A 63 -8.51 15.48 2.11
N GLN A 64 -8.62 14.42 2.92
CA GLN A 64 -9.81 13.60 3.02
C GLN A 64 -10.49 13.80 4.38
N PRO A 65 -11.83 13.89 4.43
CA PRO A 65 -12.56 13.84 5.69
C PRO A 65 -12.35 12.48 6.37
N LEU A 66 -12.28 12.47 7.71
CA LEU A 66 -12.14 11.27 8.52
C LEU A 66 -13.45 10.46 8.61
N THR A 67 -13.96 10.02 7.47
CA THR A 67 -15.11 9.10 7.39
C THR A 67 -14.75 7.73 7.99
N GLN A 68 -15.76 6.91 8.26
CA GLN A 68 -15.56 5.55 8.75
C GLN A 68 -14.60 4.76 7.84
N GLN A 69 -14.75 4.85 6.52
CA GLN A 69 -13.87 4.16 5.57
C GLN A 69 -12.42 4.69 5.65
N ILE A 70 -12.23 6.02 5.74
CA ILE A 70 -10.87 6.59 5.88
C ILE A 70 -10.22 6.16 7.21
N GLN A 71 -10.97 6.11 8.31
CA GLN A 71 -10.46 5.59 9.58
C GLN A 71 -10.04 4.13 9.46
N GLY A 72 -10.88 3.29 8.83
CA GLY A 72 -10.56 1.89 8.56
C GLY A 72 -9.32 1.71 7.71
N LEU A 73 -9.20 2.49 6.63
CA LEU A 73 -8.03 2.53 5.76
C LEU A 73 -6.77 2.89 6.53
N ILE A 74 -6.81 3.95 7.34
CA ILE A 74 -5.66 4.40 8.14
C ILE A 74 -5.27 3.31 9.13
N ILE A 75 -6.20 2.79 9.94
CA ILE A 75 -5.90 1.78 10.97
C ILE A 75 -5.36 0.50 10.32
N GLY A 76 -6.05 -0.02 9.29
CA GLY A 76 -5.66 -1.24 8.58
C GLY A 76 -4.29 -1.12 7.92
N SER A 77 -4.04 -0.02 7.18
CA SER A 77 -2.73 0.23 6.56
C SER A 77 -1.62 0.48 7.58
N THR A 78 -1.92 1.08 8.73
CA THR A 78 -0.96 1.23 9.85
C THR A 78 -0.52 -0.15 10.37
N ILE A 79 -1.46 -1.08 10.53
CA ILE A 79 -1.15 -2.45 10.97
C ILE A 79 -0.22 -3.14 9.97
N ILE A 80 -0.51 -3.02 8.66
CA ILE A 80 0.36 -3.56 7.61
C ILE A 80 1.75 -2.89 7.61
N ALA A 81 1.81 -1.57 7.77
CA ALA A 81 3.07 -0.84 7.81
C ALA A 81 3.93 -1.26 9.02
N ILE A 82 3.35 -1.35 10.21
CA ILE A 82 4.04 -1.84 11.41
C ILE A 82 4.52 -3.28 11.18
N LEU A 83 3.65 -4.16 10.66
CA LEU A 83 4.01 -5.54 10.38
C LEU A 83 5.19 -5.65 9.42
N GLY A 84 5.20 -4.84 8.35
CA GLY A 84 6.31 -4.77 7.39
C GLY A 84 7.61 -4.30 8.03
N VAL A 85 7.59 -3.20 8.78
CA VAL A 85 8.77 -2.68 9.50
C VAL A 85 9.33 -3.72 10.48
N VAL A 86 8.45 -4.42 11.21
CA VAL A 86 8.87 -5.46 12.14
C VAL A 86 9.45 -6.68 11.40
N ASP A 87 8.87 -7.07 10.25
CA ASP A 87 9.40 -8.14 9.39
C ASP A 87 10.81 -7.79 8.87
N ASP A 88 11.02 -6.56 8.40
CA ASP A 88 12.31 -6.10 7.90
C ASP A 88 13.43 -6.10 8.95
N ILE A 89 13.06 -5.89 10.22
CA ILE A 89 14.01 -5.88 11.35
C ILE A 89 14.21 -7.28 11.93
N LYS A 90 13.13 -8.05 12.11
CA LYS A 90 13.13 -9.29 12.92
C LYS A 90 12.95 -10.57 12.11
N ASN A 91 12.69 -10.51 10.81
CA ASN A 91 12.34 -11.64 9.94
C ASN A 91 11.22 -12.52 10.56
N LEU A 92 9.98 -12.02 10.50
CA LEU A 92 8.83 -12.68 11.11
C LEU A 92 8.48 -14.00 10.41
N SER A 93 7.98 -14.96 11.20
CA SER A 93 7.47 -16.22 10.62
C SER A 93 6.24 -15.97 9.74
N PRO A 94 6.00 -16.78 8.69
CA PRO A 94 4.84 -16.62 7.81
C PRO A 94 3.49 -16.62 8.54
N LYS A 95 3.37 -17.37 9.64
CA LYS A 95 2.16 -17.41 10.46
C LYS A 95 1.85 -16.07 11.12
N VAL A 96 2.88 -15.39 11.63
CA VAL A 96 2.73 -14.06 12.25
C VAL A 96 2.35 -13.02 11.20
N LYS A 97 2.97 -13.08 10.02
CA LYS A 97 2.61 -12.20 8.89
C LYS A 97 1.16 -12.38 8.46
N LEU A 98 0.74 -13.63 8.27
CA LEU A 98 -0.63 -13.95 7.90
C LEU A 98 -1.63 -13.45 8.95
N LEU A 99 -1.35 -13.67 10.24
CA LEU A 99 -2.21 -13.20 11.32
C LEU A 99 -2.35 -11.67 11.31
N GLY A 100 -1.24 -10.92 11.17
CA GLY A 100 -1.27 -9.47 11.10
C GLY A 100 -2.06 -8.94 9.89
N GLN A 101 -1.91 -9.59 8.73
CA GLN A 101 -2.67 -9.25 7.52
C GLN A 101 -4.17 -9.54 7.68
N ILE A 102 -4.55 -10.64 8.32
CA ILE A 102 -5.96 -10.96 8.64
C ILE A 102 -6.54 -9.90 9.59
N ILE A 103 -5.81 -9.51 10.64
CA ILE A 103 -6.25 -8.46 11.57
C ILE A 103 -6.49 -7.14 10.82
N ALA A 104 -5.55 -6.73 9.95
CA ALA A 104 -5.72 -5.53 9.13
C ALA A 104 -6.95 -5.63 8.22
N ALA A 105 -7.20 -6.79 7.59
CA ALA A 105 -8.35 -6.99 6.74
C ALA A 105 -9.67 -6.98 7.52
N VAL A 106 -9.71 -7.55 8.73
CA VAL A 106 -10.89 -7.48 9.62
C VAL A 106 -11.19 -6.03 9.99
N VAL A 107 -10.18 -5.21 10.27
CA VAL A 107 -10.37 -3.77 10.52
C VAL A 107 -11.05 -3.10 9.33
N LEU A 108 -10.66 -3.40 8.10
CA LEU A 108 -11.32 -2.86 6.90
C LEU A 108 -12.80 -3.26 6.84
N VAL A 109 -13.11 -4.53 7.08
CA VAL A 109 -14.50 -5.05 7.09
C VAL A 109 -15.34 -4.34 8.17
N LEU A 110 -14.80 -4.15 9.38
CA LEU A 110 -15.50 -3.44 10.46
C LEU A 110 -15.78 -1.96 10.13
N HIS A 111 -15.07 -1.39 9.17
CA HIS A 111 -15.25 -0.03 8.70
C HIS A 111 -16.02 0.07 7.37
N ASN A 112 -16.79 -0.96 7.01
CA ASN A 112 -17.59 -1.03 5.79
C ASN A 112 -16.75 -0.93 4.50
N ILE A 113 -15.52 -1.47 4.55
CA ILE A 113 -14.68 -1.68 3.35
C ILE A 113 -14.67 -3.17 3.08
N ASN A 114 -15.58 -3.61 2.23
CA ASN A 114 -15.77 -5.01 1.89
C ASN A 114 -16.25 -5.15 0.44
N VAL A 115 -16.00 -6.32 -0.14
CA VAL A 115 -16.47 -6.68 -1.48
C VAL A 115 -17.91 -7.17 -1.34
N ASP A 116 -18.88 -6.30 -1.63
CA ASP A 116 -20.31 -6.63 -1.46
C ASP A 116 -20.85 -7.57 -2.54
N PHE A 117 -20.30 -7.46 -3.75
CA PHE A 117 -20.76 -8.21 -4.91
C PHE A 117 -19.61 -8.45 -5.89
N ILE A 118 -19.83 -9.41 -6.80
CA ILE A 118 -18.97 -9.65 -7.96
C ILE A 118 -19.81 -9.56 -9.23
N THR A 119 -19.21 -9.05 -10.31
CA THR A 119 -19.85 -9.04 -11.62
C THR A 119 -19.60 -10.39 -12.30
N ASN A 120 -20.65 -11.01 -12.84
CA ASN A 120 -20.50 -12.23 -13.63
C ASN A 120 -19.94 -11.86 -15.02
N PRO A 121 -18.71 -12.28 -15.38
CA PRO A 121 -18.08 -11.89 -16.63
C PRO A 121 -18.64 -12.63 -17.87
N ILE A 122 -19.41 -13.71 -17.67
CA ILE A 122 -19.92 -14.55 -18.76
C ILE A 122 -21.36 -14.19 -19.10
N LEU A 123 -22.24 -14.20 -18.11
CA LEU A 123 -23.69 -13.98 -18.30
C LEU A 123 -24.10 -12.52 -18.08
N GLY A 124 -23.18 -11.68 -17.62
CA GLY A 124 -23.50 -10.36 -17.10
C GLY A 124 -24.27 -10.43 -15.77
N GLY A 125 -24.48 -9.26 -15.15
CA GLY A 125 -25.21 -9.14 -13.89
C GLY A 125 -24.34 -9.16 -12.64
N ILE A 126 -24.98 -8.85 -11.51
CA ILE A 126 -24.36 -8.70 -10.19
C ILE A 126 -24.71 -9.91 -9.33
N LEU A 127 -23.70 -10.54 -8.74
CA LEU A 127 -23.84 -11.60 -7.75
C LEU A 127 -23.57 -11.03 -6.36
N PRO A 128 -24.61 -10.78 -5.53
CA PRO A 128 -24.41 -10.32 -4.17
C PRO A 128 -23.78 -11.42 -3.32
N LEU A 129 -22.76 -11.08 -2.55
CA LEU A 129 -21.98 -12.06 -1.78
C LEU A 129 -22.60 -12.37 -0.41
N GLY A 130 -23.38 -11.45 0.17
CA GLY A 130 -23.96 -11.61 1.51
C GLY A 130 -22.88 -11.99 2.54
N TYR A 131 -23.07 -13.09 3.25
CA TYR A 131 -22.09 -13.58 4.24
C TYR A 131 -20.72 -13.92 3.66
N LEU A 132 -20.61 -14.22 2.36
CA LEU A 132 -19.33 -14.47 1.70
C LEU A 132 -18.50 -13.19 1.49
N SER A 133 -19.09 -12.00 1.64
CA SER A 133 -18.38 -10.72 1.51
C SER A 133 -17.17 -10.64 2.44
N ILE A 134 -17.32 -11.10 3.69
CA ILE A 134 -16.26 -11.05 4.70
C ILE A 134 -15.05 -11.93 4.32
N PRO A 135 -15.20 -13.27 4.14
CA PRO A 135 -14.06 -14.12 3.80
C PRO A 135 -13.43 -13.74 2.45
N ILE A 136 -14.22 -13.29 1.46
CA ILE A 136 -13.70 -12.83 0.17
C ILE A 136 -12.87 -11.56 0.34
N THR A 137 -13.33 -10.60 1.13
CA THR A 137 -12.57 -9.37 1.41
C THR A 137 -11.26 -9.68 2.12
N ILE A 138 -11.29 -10.54 3.14
CA ILE A 138 -10.09 -10.96 3.87
C ILE A 138 -9.10 -11.65 2.93
N PHE A 139 -9.58 -12.60 2.13
CA PHE A 139 -8.77 -13.30 1.14
C PHE A 139 -8.15 -12.33 0.13
N TRP A 140 -8.92 -11.35 -0.36
CA TRP A 140 -8.44 -10.36 -1.33
C TRP A 140 -7.33 -9.48 -0.75
N VAL A 141 -7.53 -8.93 0.45
CA VAL A 141 -6.54 -8.06 1.12
C VAL A 141 -5.26 -8.82 1.43
N VAL A 142 -5.36 -10.01 2.02
CA VAL A 142 -4.21 -10.89 2.30
C VAL A 142 -3.51 -11.29 1.00
N GLY A 143 -4.28 -11.67 -0.02
CA GLY A 143 -3.78 -12.11 -1.32
C GLY A 143 -2.97 -11.03 -2.03
N ILE A 144 -3.52 -9.82 -2.17
CA ILE A 144 -2.81 -8.70 -2.81
C ILE A 144 -1.56 -8.30 -2.01
N THR A 145 -1.64 -8.28 -0.67
CA THR A 145 -0.49 -7.96 0.18
C THR A 145 0.67 -8.94 -0.05
N ASN A 146 0.38 -10.24 -0.10
CA ASN A 146 1.40 -11.25 -0.39
C ASN A 146 1.87 -11.21 -1.84
N ALA A 147 0.97 -10.96 -2.80
CA ALA A 147 1.34 -10.87 -4.22
C ALA A 147 2.35 -9.75 -4.47
N VAL A 148 2.14 -8.56 -3.90
CA VAL A 148 3.09 -7.43 -4.02
C VAL A 148 4.42 -7.76 -3.34
N ASN A 149 4.39 -8.40 -2.16
CA ASN A 149 5.62 -8.82 -1.46
C ASN A 149 6.43 -9.87 -2.26
N LEU A 150 5.76 -10.78 -2.97
CA LEU A 150 6.41 -11.84 -3.76
C LEU A 150 7.06 -11.33 -5.04
N ILE A 151 6.49 -10.28 -5.67
CA ILE A 151 7.09 -9.67 -6.86
C ILE A 151 8.19 -8.66 -6.52
N ASP A 152 8.34 -8.28 -5.25
CA ASP A 152 9.37 -7.36 -4.77
C ASP A 152 10.74 -8.06 -4.65
N GLY A 153 11.27 -8.50 -5.78
CA GLY A 153 12.56 -9.20 -5.89
C GLY A 153 13.60 -8.48 -6.75
N LEU A 154 13.24 -7.36 -7.37
CA LEU A 154 14.08 -6.56 -8.27
C LEU A 154 13.86 -5.06 -8.00
N ASP A 155 14.93 -4.28 -8.09
CA ASP A 155 14.90 -2.82 -7.92
C ASP A 155 13.87 -2.21 -8.88
N GLY A 156 12.94 -1.42 -8.34
CA GLY A 156 11.89 -0.71 -9.09
C GLY A 156 10.65 -1.54 -9.45
N LEU A 157 10.66 -2.87 -9.30
CA LEU A 157 9.58 -3.71 -9.83
C LEU A 157 8.27 -3.56 -9.04
N ALA A 158 8.30 -3.71 -7.72
CA ALA A 158 7.11 -3.58 -6.89
C ALA A 158 6.57 -2.14 -6.88
N ALA A 159 7.45 -1.14 -6.81
CA ALA A 159 7.07 0.27 -6.85
C ALA A 159 6.49 0.66 -8.23
N GLY A 160 7.12 0.24 -9.32
CA GLY A 160 6.64 0.52 -10.69
C GLY A 160 5.28 -0.12 -10.99
N THR A 161 5.12 -1.40 -10.65
CA THR A 161 3.83 -2.11 -10.81
C THR A 161 2.73 -1.50 -9.95
N SER A 162 3.04 -1.09 -8.72
CA SER A 162 2.09 -0.39 -7.84
C SER A 162 1.68 0.98 -8.39
N ILE A 163 2.59 1.74 -8.99
CA ILE A 163 2.26 3.02 -9.66
C ILE A 163 1.31 2.78 -10.82
N ILE A 164 1.59 1.78 -11.67
CA ILE A 164 0.72 1.44 -12.81
C ILE A 164 -0.68 1.08 -12.30
N ALA A 165 -0.79 0.18 -11.32
CA ALA A 165 -2.06 -0.20 -10.72
C ALA A 165 -2.81 1.00 -10.12
N ALA A 166 -2.12 1.85 -9.37
CA ALA A 166 -2.70 3.05 -8.76
C ALA A 166 -3.19 4.06 -9.81
N VAL A 167 -2.43 4.30 -10.89
CA VAL A 167 -2.88 5.17 -12.00
C VAL A 167 -4.10 4.57 -12.70
N THR A 168 -4.12 3.26 -12.93
CA THR A 168 -5.31 2.59 -13.50
C THR A 168 -6.53 2.75 -12.61
N LEU A 169 -6.40 2.55 -11.29
CA LEU A 169 -7.49 2.76 -10.33
C LEU A 169 -7.94 4.23 -10.29
N ALA A 170 -7.01 5.18 -10.43
CA ALA A 170 -7.34 6.60 -10.51
C ALA A 170 -8.17 6.90 -11.76
N ILE A 171 -7.80 6.35 -12.92
CA ILE A 171 -8.56 6.48 -14.17
C ILE A 171 -9.96 5.87 -14.01
N VAL A 172 -10.07 4.66 -13.47
CA VAL A 172 -11.37 4.01 -13.22
C VAL A 172 -12.24 4.83 -12.26
N GLY A 173 -11.64 5.38 -11.20
CA GLY A 173 -12.34 6.25 -10.26
C GLY A 173 -12.88 7.51 -10.93
N LEU A 174 -12.10 8.14 -11.81
CA LEU A 174 -12.56 9.30 -12.60
C LEU A 174 -13.71 8.93 -13.54
N THR A 175 -13.60 7.83 -14.28
CA THR A 175 -14.62 7.44 -15.27
C THR A 175 -15.95 7.06 -14.64
N HIS A 176 -15.95 6.59 -13.39
CA HIS A 176 -17.16 6.22 -12.64
C HIS A 176 -17.60 7.29 -11.63
N GLY A 177 -16.99 8.48 -11.63
CA GLY A 177 -17.31 9.56 -10.70
C GLY A 177 -16.98 9.26 -9.22
N GLN A 178 -16.17 8.23 -8.95
CA GLN A 178 -15.73 7.86 -7.61
C GLN A 178 -14.53 8.70 -7.17
N VAL A 179 -14.82 9.94 -6.72
CA VAL A 179 -13.80 10.93 -6.34
C VAL A 179 -12.86 10.42 -5.22
N LEU A 180 -13.39 9.67 -4.26
CA LEU A 180 -12.59 9.10 -3.17
C LEU A 180 -11.56 8.09 -3.70
N MET A 181 -12.01 7.15 -4.55
CA MET A 181 -11.14 6.16 -5.18
C MET A 181 -10.04 6.85 -6.01
N PHE A 182 -10.41 7.84 -6.82
CA PHE A 182 -9.46 8.63 -7.59
C PHE A 182 -8.41 9.31 -6.70
N SER A 183 -8.86 9.97 -5.64
CA SER A 183 -7.98 10.75 -4.75
C SER A 183 -7.00 9.84 -4.01
N LEU A 184 -7.45 8.73 -3.43
CA LEU A 184 -6.57 7.77 -2.75
C LEU A 184 -5.56 7.14 -3.71
N ALA A 185 -6.02 6.76 -4.91
CA ALA A 185 -5.16 6.13 -5.91
C ALA A 185 -4.08 7.10 -6.43
N ILE A 186 -4.41 8.37 -6.67
CA ILE A 186 -3.42 9.34 -7.15
C ILE A 186 -2.42 9.75 -6.04
N ILE A 187 -2.85 9.81 -4.77
CA ILE A 187 -1.94 10.01 -3.62
C ILE A 187 -0.94 8.85 -3.58
N LEU A 188 -1.41 7.60 -3.66
CA LEU A 188 -0.55 6.42 -3.64
C LEU A 188 0.44 6.41 -4.81
N ALA A 189 -0.03 6.70 -6.03
CA ALA A 189 0.83 6.78 -7.20
C ALA A 189 1.93 7.84 -7.02
N ALA A 190 1.58 9.04 -6.58
CA ALA A 190 2.52 10.14 -6.38
C ALA A 190 3.51 9.89 -5.24
N SER A 191 3.06 9.33 -4.11
CA SER A 191 3.94 8.92 -3.01
C SER A 191 4.91 7.82 -3.45
N THR A 192 4.44 6.83 -4.20
CA THR A 192 5.29 5.74 -4.71
C THR A 192 6.30 6.27 -5.74
N LEU A 193 5.90 7.22 -6.58
CA LEU A 193 6.79 7.88 -7.54
C LEU A 193 7.90 8.67 -6.85
N GLY A 194 7.58 9.34 -5.73
CA GLY A 194 8.58 10.04 -4.89
C GLY A 194 9.63 9.09 -4.32
N PHE A 195 9.25 7.85 -4.03
CA PHE A 195 10.18 6.80 -3.59
C PHE A 195 11.03 6.24 -4.72
N LEU A 196 10.45 6.02 -5.92
CA LEU A 196 11.09 5.34 -7.04
C LEU A 196 12.42 5.95 -7.48
N ARG A 197 12.64 7.26 -7.26
CA ARG A 197 13.92 7.92 -7.58
C ARG A 197 15.12 7.37 -6.79
N TYR A 198 14.86 6.79 -5.61
CA TYR A 198 15.84 6.27 -4.66
C TYR A 198 15.85 4.74 -4.56
N ASN A 199 14.92 4.08 -5.25
CA ASN A 199 14.84 2.62 -5.34
C ASN A 199 15.78 2.12 -6.44
#